data_AF-A0A804REL1-F1
#
_entry.id   AF-A0A804REL1-F1
#
_cell.length_a   1.000
_cell.length_b   1.000
_cell.length_c   1.000
_cell.angle_alpha   90.00
_cell.angle_beta   90.00
_cell.angle_gamma   90.00
#
_symmetry.space_group_name_H-M   'P 1'
#
loop_
_entity.id
_entity.type
_entity.pdbx_description
1 polymer ?
#
loop_
_entity_poly.entity_id
_entity_poly.type
_entity_poly.pdbx_seq_one_letter_code
_entity_poly.pdbx_strand_id
1 'polypeptide(L)'
;MMFRAQCSLVVDCGFSFTHASPVLQNFTLNYGVRRMDLGGKALTNYLKELVSYRSLNVMDETLLIDDAKEKLCFVSLDVPGDLHLARLSFKDNPFRCSYILPDGITYKKGFVKDMDEALRYRTLPQVSDSKDHGMDTNKSEDRKKAELSQNEFVLTNERFLVPEMLFHPIDLGINQAGLAECIVRAVQACHPYLQPVLFESIILTGGSTLFPRFTERLERELRPLVPDDYKVKITRQENPIFGVWRGGSILASSPDFESMCITKSEYEEMGSARCRRRFFH
;
A
#
# COMPACT_ATOMS: atom_id res chain seq x y z
N MET A 1 -35.57 -8.14 -7.06
CA MET A 1 -34.31 -8.52 -6.39
C MET A 1 -33.46 -9.28 -7.41
N MET A 2 -33.02 -8.58 -8.46
CA MET A 2 -32.10 -9.17 -9.45
C MET A 2 -30.86 -9.62 -8.67
N PHE A 3 -30.46 -10.88 -8.89
CA PHE A 3 -29.24 -11.49 -8.41
C PHE A 3 -28.19 -10.44 -8.05
N ARG A 4 -27.62 -10.52 -6.85
CA ARG A 4 -26.28 -9.97 -6.60
C ARG A 4 -25.37 -10.63 -7.64
N ALA A 5 -25.34 -10.05 -8.84
CA ALA A 5 -24.46 -10.45 -9.91
C ALA A 5 -23.08 -10.42 -9.27
N GLN A 6 -22.26 -11.43 -9.58
CA GLN A 6 -20.89 -11.54 -9.08
C GLN A 6 -20.09 -10.31 -9.56
N CYS A 7 -20.28 -9.20 -8.86
CA CYS A 7 -19.80 -7.88 -9.20
C CYS A 7 -18.98 -7.42 -8.03
N SER A 8 -17.70 -7.14 -8.24
CA SER A 8 -16.77 -6.76 -7.20
C SER A 8 -15.67 -5.92 -7.80
N LEU A 9 -15.15 -4.99 -7.01
CA LEU A 9 -13.96 -4.25 -7.37
C LEU A 9 -12.75 -4.93 -6.75
N VAL A 10 -11.83 -5.42 -7.57
CA VAL A 10 -10.57 -5.98 -7.09
C VAL A 10 -9.52 -4.88 -7.07
N VAL A 11 -8.96 -4.60 -5.90
CA VAL A 11 -7.87 -3.65 -5.70
C VAL A 11 -6.60 -4.42 -5.38
N ASP A 12 -5.69 -4.49 -6.34
CA ASP A 12 -4.40 -5.16 -6.22
C ASP A 12 -3.30 -4.14 -5.94
N CYS A 13 -2.78 -4.09 -4.72
CA CYS A 13 -1.63 -3.26 -4.35
C CYS A 13 -0.35 -4.13 -4.36
N GLY A 14 0.22 -4.27 -5.56
CA GLY A 14 1.36 -5.15 -5.82
C GLY A 14 2.74 -4.51 -5.65
N PHE A 15 3.77 -5.20 -6.16
CA PHE A 15 5.15 -4.73 -6.09
C PHE A 15 5.43 -3.53 -7.00
N SER A 16 4.97 -3.54 -8.24
CA SER A 16 5.28 -2.48 -9.21
C SER A 16 4.18 -1.43 -9.33
N PHE A 17 2.92 -1.83 -9.21
CA PHE A 17 1.76 -1.01 -9.52
C PHE A 17 0.61 -1.36 -8.59
N THR A 18 -0.34 -0.44 -8.49
CA THR A 18 -1.63 -0.68 -7.82
C THR A 18 -2.75 -0.60 -8.86
N HIS A 19 -3.61 -1.61 -8.93
CA HIS A 19 -4.70 -1.69 -9.89
C HIS A 19 -6.06 -1.72 -9.20
N ALA A 20 -7.00 -0.92 -9.66
CA ALA A 20 -8.41 -1.02 -9.33
C ALA A 20 -9.18 -1.56 -10.54
N SER A 21 -9.64 -2.80 -10.44
CA SER A 21 -10.21 -3.58 -11.55
C SER A 21 -11.64 -4.02 -11.23
N PRO A 22 -12.66 -3.39 -11.82
CA PRO A 22 -14.03 -3.82 -11.65
C PRO A 22 -14.28 -5.14 -12.41
N VAL A 23 -14.88 -6.11 -11.73
CA VAL A 23 -15.18 -7.45 -12.26
C VAL A 23 -16.68 -7.67 -12.21
N LEU A 24 -17.28 -8.13 -13.30
CA LEU A 24 -18.69 -8.49 -13.41
C LEU A 24 -18.81 -9.89 -14.03
N GLN A 25 -19.46 -10.81 -13.31
CA GLN A 25 -19.68 -12.20 -13.76
C GLN A 25 -18.39 -12.89 -14.22
N ASN A 26 -17.29 -12.71 -13.47
CA ASN A 26 -15.94 -13.20 -13.77
C ASN A 26 -15.23 -12.53 -14.96
N PHE A 27 -15.85 -11.54 -15.62
CA PHE A 27 -15.21 -10.72 -16.65
C PHE A 27 -14.72 -9.39 -16.07
N THR A 28 -13.49 -9.02 -16.40
CA THR A 28 -12.94 -7.70 -16.06
C THR A 28 -13.53 -6.64 -16.97
N LEU A 29 -14.09 -5.58 -16.40
CA LEU A 29 -14.57 -4.42 -17.14
C LEU A 29 -13.36 -3.53 -17.50
N ASN A 30 -12.69 -3.86 -18.60
CA ASN A 30 -11.41 -3.27 -19.01
C ASN A 30 -11.42 -1.74 -19.09
N TYR A 31 -12.51 -1.13 -19.55
CA TYR A 31 -12.66 0.33 -19.63
C TYR A 31 -12.71 1.01 -18.25
N GLY A 32 -13.13 0.26 -17.21
CA GLY A 32 -13.18 0.72 -15.83
C GLY A 32 -11.88 0.49 -15.05
N VAL A 33 -10.93 -0.27 -15.60
CA VAL A 33 -9.66 -0.54 -14.91
C VAL A 33 -8.85 0.76 -14.78
N ARG A 34 -8.33 1.01 -13.58
CA ARG A 34 -7.40 2.11 -13.31
C ARG A 34 -6.14 1.58 -12.67
N ARG A 35 -5.01 2.17 -13.05
CA ARG A 35 -3.69 1.84 -12.53
C ARG A 35 -3.06 3.08 -11.92
N MET A 36 -2.40 2.89 -10.77
CA MET A 36 -1.45 3.82 -10.19
C MET A 36 -0.04 3.26 -10.38
N ASP A 37 0.90 4.13 -10.73
CA ASP A 37 2.32 3.80 -10.87
C ASP A 37 3.04 3.85 -9.51
N LEU A 38 2.37 3.29 -8.50
CA LEU A 38 2.84 3.16 -7.14
C LEU A 38 2.57 1.73 -6.65
N GLY A 39 3.60 1.14 -6.08
CA GLY A 39 3.57 -0.20 -5.50
C GLY A 39 4.73 -0.38 -4.53
N GLY A 40 4.88 -1.60 -3.99
CA GLY A 40 5.90 -1.92 -2.98
C GLY A 40 7.33 -1.48 -3.35
N LYS A 41 7.71 -1.51 -4.63
CA LYS A 41 9.02 -1.05 -5.12
C LYS A 41 9.23 0.45 -4.91
N ALA A 42 8.22 1.26 -5.23
CA ALA A 42 8.28 2.70 -5.04
C ALA A 42 8.44 3.06 -3.56
N LEU A 43 7.67 2.39 -2.68
CA LEU A 43 7.76 2.55 -1.23
C LEU A 43 9.14 2.15 -0.69
N THR A 44 9.68 1.03 -1.17
CA THR A 44 10.99 0.53 -0.73
C THR A 44 12.12 1.46 -1.19
N ASN A 45 12.07 1.93 -2.44
CA ASN A 45 13.05 2.89 -2.95
C ASN A 45 12.99 4.22 -2.19
N TYR A 46 11.80 4.71 -1.88
CA TYR A 46 11.64 5.94 -1.12
C TYR A 46 12.20 5.80 0.31
N LEU A 47 11.87 4.70 1.01
CA LEU A 47 12.47 4.42 2.32
C LEU A 47 14.01 4.31 2.24
N LYS A 48 14.52 3.68 1.19
CA LYS A 48 15.95 3.51 0.96
C LYS A 48 16.67 4.84 0.80
N GLU A 49 16.08 5.78 0.05
CA GLU A 49 16.61 7.14 -0.10
C GLU A 49 16.60 7.90 1.24
N LEU A 50 15.51 7.83 2.00
CA LEU A 50 15.40 8.49 3.31
C LEU A 50 16.44 7.98 4.31
N VAL A 51 16.61 6.65 4.41
CA VAL A 51 17.59 6.03 5.33
C VAL A 51 19.02 6.36 4.89
N SER A 52 19.30 6.26 3.58
CA SER A 52 20.63 6.55 3.01
C SER A 52 21.05 8.01 3.19
N TYR A 53 20.09 8.93 3.12
CA TYR A 53 20.35 10.35 3.33
C TYR A 53 20.61 10.69 4.81
N ARG A 54 19.90 10.04 5.75
CA ARG A 54 19.96 10.37 7.18
C ARG A 54 21.03 9.65 7.98
N SER A 55 21.40 8.43 7.58
CA SER A 55 22.14 7.50 8.43
C SER A 55 23.25 6.75 7.68
N LEU A 56 22.97 5.52 7.25
CA LEU A 56 23.90 4.63 6.57
C LEU A 56 23.49 4.51 5.11
N ASN A 57 24.46 4.55 4.19
CA ASN A 57 24.19 4.32 2.78
C ASN A 57 23.75 2.87 2.55
N VAL A 58 22.46 2.68 2.28
CA VAL A 58 21.80 1.39 2.06
C VAL A 58 21.23 1.30 0.64
N MET A 59 21.75 2.10 -0.30
CA MET A 59 21.21 2.21 -1.67
C MET A 59 21.25 0.90 -2.46
N ASP A 60 22.17 0.00 -2.14
CA ASP A 60 22.26 -1.33 -2.76
C ASP A 60 21.50 -2.41 -1.97
N GLU A 61 21.09 -2.11 -0.74
CA GLU A 61 20.51 -3.07 0.21
C GLU A 61 18.97 -3.14 0.10
N THR A 62 18.47 -3.41 -1.10
CA THR A 62 17.02 -3.35 -1.37
C THR A 62 16.22 -4.37 -0.55
N LEU A 63 16.71 -5.61 -0.43
CA LEU A 63 16.02 -6.67 0.33
C LEU A 63 15.95 -6.37 1.83
N LEU A 64 16.98 -5.70 2.36
CA LEU A 64 17.05 -5.33 3.76
C LEU A 64 16.04 -4.23 4.10
N ILE A 65 15.94 -3.24 3.21
CA ILE A 65 14.98 -2.14 3.36
C ILE A 65 13.55 -2.63 3.14
N ASP A 66 13.34 -3.60 2.25
CA ASP A 66 12.05 -4.25 2.06
C ASP A 66 11.60 -5.00 3.33
N ASP A 67 12.50 -5.79 3.94
CA ASP A 67 12.24 -6.49 5.21
C ASP A 67 11.95 -5.52 6.37
N ALA A 68 12.74 -4.44 6.47
CA ALA A 68 12.50 -3.40 7.47
C ALA A 68 11.15 -2.71 7.25
N LYS A 69 10.79 -2.40 5.99
CA LYS A 69 9.50 -1.81 5.63
C LYS A 69 8.34 -2.72 6.02
N GLU A 70 8.39 -4.00 5.67
CA GLU A 70 7.33 -4.96 5.98
C GLU A 70 7.12 -5.14 7.50
N LYS A 71 8.20 -5.06 8.29
CA LYS A 71 8.14 -5.23 9.75
C LYS A 71 7.78 -3.96 10.50
N LEU A 72 8.23 -2.80 10.04
CA LEU A 72 8.18 -1.54 10.81
C LEU A 72 7.14 -0.55 10.30
N CYS A 73 6.82 -0.54 9.01
CA CYS A 73 5.90 0.45 8.46
C CYS A 73 4.43 0.10 8.74
N PHE A 74 3.60 1.13 8.85
CA PHE A 74 2.16 1.01 9.09
C PHE A 74 1.43 2.21 8.49
N VAL A 75 0.12 2.08 8.28
CA VAL A 75 -0.69 3.20 7.81
C VAL A 75 -1.18 4.03 8.99
N SER A 76 -0.89 5.32 8.94
CA SER A 76 -1.43 6.27 9.91
C SER A 76 -2.90 6.60 9.61
N LEU A 77 -3.68 6.72 10.67
CA LEU A 77 -5.03 7.26 10.63
C LEU A 77 -5.04 8.78 10.91
N ASP A 78 -4.00 9.38 11.45
CA ASP A 78 -3.96 10.82 11.65
C ASP A 78 -2.53 11.29 11.37
N VAL A 79 -2.25 11.55 10.09
CA VAL A 79 -0.90 11.91 9.66
C VAL A 79 -0.43 13.22 10.31
N PRO A 80 -1.25 14.29 10.40
CA PRO A 80 -0.86 15.50 11.13
C PRO A 80 -0.54 15.26 12.61
N GLY A 81 -1.41 14.53 13.33
CA GLY A 81 -1.19 14.21 14.74
C GLY A 81 0.02 13.31 14.97
N ASP A 82 0.18 12.26 14.15
CA ASP A 82 1.33 11.36 14.21
C ASP A 82 2.63 12.09 13.86
N LEU A 83 2.60 13.06 12.93
CA LEU A 83 3.75 13.90 12.62
C LEU A 83 4.13 14.80 13.81
N HIS A 84 3.15 15.34 14.54
CA HIS A 84 3.40 16.11 15.76
C HIS A 84 4.05 15.24 16.84
N LEU A 85 3.49 14.06 17.11
CA LEU A 85 4.05 13.09 18.06
C LEU A 85 5.45 12.58 17.62
N ALA A 86 5.70 12.45 16.31
CA ALA A 86 7.00 12.05 15.78
C ALA A 86 8.09 13.13 15.92
N ARG A 87 7.71 14.39 16.18
CA ARG A 87 8.66 15.49 16.47
C ARG A 87 9.10 15.52 17.93
N LEU A 88 8.45 14.77 18.81
CA LEU A 88 8.83 14.69 20.22
C LEU A 88 10.25 14.14 20.38
N SER A 89 10.84 14.43 21.54
CA SER A 89 12.19 14.02 21.89
C SER A 89 12.38 12.50 21.84
N PHE A 90 13.65 12.07 21.76
CA PHE A 90 14.10 10.70 21.60
C PHE A 90 13.39 9.68 22.49
N LYS A 91 13.13 10.02 23.77
CA LYS A 91 12.51 9.13 24.76
C LYS A 91 10.99 9.07 24.66
N ASP A 92 10.38 10.14 24.17
CA ASP A 92 8.92 10.33 24.18
C ASP A 92 8.29 10.00 22.81
N ASN A 93 9.10 9.83 21.76
CA ASN A 93 8.61 9.50 20.42
C ASN A 93 8.16 8.02 20.35
N PRO A 94 6.85 7.74 20.22
CA PRO A 94 6.32 6.37 20.23
C PRO A 94 6.52 5.63 18.90
N PHE A 95 6.94 6.32 17.84
CA PHE A 95 7.15 5.73 16.52
C PHE A 95 8.59 5.31 16.28
N ARG A 96 9.51 5.70 17.17
CA ARG A 96 10.93 5.47 16.97
C ARG A 96 11.29 4.01 17.14
N CYS A 97 11.97 3.43 16.16
CA CYS A 97 12.45 2.05 16.19
C CYS A 97 13.82 1.91 15.54
N SER A 98 14.60 0.96 16.03
CA SER A 98 15.92 0.65 15.47
C SER A 98 15.88 -0.70 14.75
N TYR A 99 16.49 -0.75 13.59
CA TYR A 99 16.69 -1.96 12.80
C TYR A 99 18.17 -2.29 12.75
N ILE A 100 18.53 -3.51 13.16
CA ILE A 100 19.90 -3.99 13.22
C ILE A 100 20.25 -4.63 11.87
N LEU A 101 21.32 -4.16 11.25
CA LEU A 101 21.90 -4.67 10.02
C LEU A 101 22.60 -6.02 10.28
N PRO A 102 22.62 -6.93 9.30
CA PRO A 102 23.39 -8.17 9.40
C PRO A 102 24.89 -7.85 9.48
N ASP A 103 25.58 -8.47 10.43
CA ASP A 103 27.04 -8.34 10.62
C ASP A 103 27.82 -9.45 9.90
N GLY A 104 27.13 -10.44 9.33
CA GLY A 104 27.71 -11.59 8.63
C GLY A 104 28.38 -12.63 9.55
N ILE A 105 28.51 -12.34 10.84
CA ILE A 105 29.18 -13.18 11.83
C ILE A 105 28.15 -13.78 12.77
N THR A 106 27.39 -12.92 13.46
CA THR A 106 26.38 -13.30 14.46
C THR A 106 25.01 -13.41 13.81
N TYR A 107 24.68 -12.48 12.91
CA TYR A 107 23.38 -12.33 12.29
C TYR A 107 23.54 -12.29 10.77
N LYS A 108 23.03 -13.33 10.12
CA LYS A 108 22.98 -13.43 8.64
C LYS A 108 21.85 -12.60 8.02
N LYS A 109 20.89 -12.17 8.82
CA LYS A 109 19.73 -11.35 8.41
C LYS A 109 19.56 -10.22 9.40
N GLY A 110 19.08 -9.08 8.91
CA GLY A 110 18.69 -7.97 9.77
C GLY A 110 17.44 -8.30 10.58
N PHE A 111 17.27 -7.60 11.70
CA PHE A 111 16.12 -7.78 12.58
C PHE A 111 15.79 -6.50 13.33
N VAL A 112 14.55 -6.42 13.81
CA VAL A 112 14.07 -5.31 14.63
C VAL A 112 14.65 -5.43 16.03
N LYS A 113 15.30 -4.37 16.53
CA LYS A 113 15.96 -4.36 17.85
C LYS A 113 15.00 -4.67 18.99
N ASP A 114 13.84 -4.01 18.97
CA ASP A 114 12.79 -4.19 19.95
C ASP A 114 11.42 -4.18 19.23
N MET A 115 10.75 -5.33 19.27
CA MET A 115 9.43 -5.50 18.66
C MET A 115 8.33 -4.81 19.46
N ASP A 116 8.48 -4.68 20.77
CA ASP A 116 7.50 -4.00 21.62
C ASP A 116 7.54 -2.49 21.32
N GLU A 117 8.73 -1.90 21.18
CA GLU A 117 8.90 -0.52 20.67
C GLU A 117 8.24 -0.34 19.30
N ALA A 118 8.42 -1.31 18.39
CA ALA A 118 7.79 -1.29 17.08
C ALA A 118 6.26 -1.33 17.13
N LEU A 119 5.66 -1.87 18.18
CA LEU A 119 4.21 -1.98 18.32
C LEU A 119 3.58 -0.88 19.19
N ARG A 120 4.37 -0.01 19.84
CA ARG A 120 3.87 1.09 20.71
C ARG A 120 2.87 2.02 20.03
N TYR A 121 2.97 2.24 18.71
CA TYR A 121 2.00 3.05 17.96
C TYR A 121 0.57 2.48 18.01
N ARG A 122 0.41 1.18 18.28
CA ARG A 122 -0.91 0.53 18.36
C ARG A 122 -1.69 0.93 19.60
N THR A 123 -1.00 1.26 20.68
CA THR A 123 -1.61 1.64 21.97
C THR A 123 -1.86 3.14 22.10
N LEU A 124 -1.42 3.95 21.13
CA LEU A 124 -1.67 5.39 21.15
C LEU A 124 -3.18 5.67 21.03
N PRO A 125 -3.72 6.62 21.83
CA PRO A 125 -5.08 7.09 21.64
C PRO A 125 -5.24 7.68 20.24
N GLN A 126 -6.32 7.37 19.55
CA GLN A 126 -6.70 8.09 18.34
C GLN A 126 -7.33 9.41 18.77
N VAL A 127 -6.57 10.50 18.67
CA VAL A 127 -6.98 11.79 19.20
C VAL A 127 -7.89 12.49 18.20
N SER A 128 -9.21 12.44 18.43
CA SER A 128 -10.15 13.45 17.92
C SER A 128 -10.37 14.61 18.91
N ASP A 129 -9.77 14.56 20.10
CA ASP A 129 -9.88 15.62 21.12
C ASP A 129 -8.53 15.86 21.81
N SER A 130 -7.74 16.79 21.29
CA SER A 130 -6.75 17.53 22.11
C SER A 130 -6.49 18.87 21.45
N LYS A 131 -7.03 19.90 22.08
CA LYS A 131 -6.81 21.30 21.79
C LYS A 131 -5.33 21.64 21.92
N ASP A 132 -4.81 22.20 20.83
CA ASP A 132 -3.74 23.20 20.74
C ASP A 132 -2.89 23.38 22.01
N HIS A 133 -1.89 22.51 22.21
CA HIS A 133 -0.74 22.85 23.04
C HIS A 133 0.31 23.51 22.14
N GLY A 134 0.29 24.85 22.12
CA GLY A 134 1.39 25.64 21.60
C GLY A 134 2.68 25.24 22.32
N MET A 135 3.67 24.80 21.55
CA MET A 135 4.99 24.45 22.07
C MET A 135 6.03 25.31 21.37
N ASP A 136 6.72 26.10 22.18
CA ASP A 136 7.88 26.90 21.79
C ASP A 136 8.96 26.02 21.18
N THR A 137 9.49 26.49 20.05
CA THR A 137 10.63 25.90 19.37
C THR A 137 11.90 26.23 20.12
N ASN A 138 12.15 25.51 21.22
CA ASN A 138 13.50 25.44 21.75
C ASN A 138 14.38 24.68 20.76
N LYS A 139 15.07 25.46 19.92
CA LYS A 139 16.28 25.06 19.22
C LYS A 139 17.25 24.51 20.27
N SER A 140 17.33 23.19 20.40
CA SER A 140 18.37 22.56 21.22
C SER A 140 19.31 21.76 20.33
N GLU A 141 20.56 22.18 20.38
CA GLU A 141 21.73 21.66 19.70
C GLU A 141 22.19 20.29 20.23
N ASP A 142 21.27 19.40 20.63
CA ASP A 142 21.63 18.03 20.99
C ASP A 142 21.47 17.08 19.80
N ARG A 143 22.05 17.47 18.65
CA ARG A 143 22.58 16.50 17.68
C ARG A 143 23.94 15.99 18.15
N LYS A 144 24.03 15.56 19.42
CA LYS A 144 25.00 14.51 19.72
C LYS A 144 24.52 13.33 18.90
N LYS A 145 25.25 13.00 17.84
CA LYS A 145 25.24 11.69 17.22
C LYS A 145 25.34 10.70 18.38
N ALA A 146 24.20 10.27 18.92
CA ALA A 146 24.11 9.03 19.64
C ALA A 146 24.76 8.06 18.67
N GLU A 147 25.94 7.59 19.03
CA GLU A 147 26.78 6.73 18.21
C GLU A 147 25.89 5.56 17.82
N LEU A 148 25.24 5.65 16.64
CA LEU A 148 24.67 4.48 16.03
C LEU A 148 25.87 3.55 15.94
N SER A 149 25.79 2.39 16.60
CA SER A 149 26.71 1.32 16.23
C SER A 149 26.59 1.23 14.71
N GLN A 150 27.71 1.13 13.99
CA GLN A 150 27.72 1.17 12.52
C GLN A 150 26.78 0.14 11.85
N ASN A 151 26.17 -0.73 12.65
CA ASN A 151 25.32 -1.85 12.26
C ASN A 151 23.84 -1.62 12.60
N GLU A 152 23.34 -0.42 12.87
CA GLU A 152 21.89 -0.17 12.97
C GLU A 152 21.46 1.15 12.30
N PHE A 153 20.20 1.23 11.86
CA PHE A 153 19.56 2.47 11.46
C PHE A 153 18.23 2.66 12.19
N VAL A 154 17.79 3.90 12.33
CA VAL A 154 16.60 4.26 13.11
C VAL A 154 15.53 4.82 12.19
N LEU A 155 14.32 4.28 12.30
CA LEU A 155 13.12 4.80 11.63
C LEU A 155 12.23 5.53 12.63
N THR A 156 11.59 6.59 12.17
CA THR A 156 10.71 7.47 12.94
C THR A 156 9.42 7.73 12.17
N ASN A 157 9.25 8.94 11.61
CA ASN A 157 8.10 9.31 10.78
C ASN A 157 8.05 8.55 9.44
N GLU A 158 9.17 8.02 8.95
CA GLU A 158 9.23 7.21 7.74
C GLU A 158 8.30 6.00 7.80
N ARG A 159 8.06 5.47 9.01
CA ARG A 159 7.23 4.29 9.23
C ARG A 159 5.79 4.47 8.74
N PHE A 160 5.26 5.68 8.82
CA PHE A 160 3.91 5.99 8.34
C PHE A 160 3.88 6.90 7.11
N LEU A 161 4.90 7.74 6.88
CA LEU A 161 4.98 8.57 5.68
C LEU A 161 5.29 7.78 4.41
N VAL A 162 6.03 6.67 4.51
CA VAL A 162 6.30 5.83 3.33
C VAL A 162 5.00 5.20 2.82
N PRO A 163 4.19 4.47 3.64
CA PRO A 163 2.88 4.00 3.20
C PRO A 163 1.91 5.11 2.78
N GLU A 164 2.05 6.33 3.32
CA GLU A 164 1.21 7.48 2.97
C GLU A 164 1.25 7.82 1.48
N MET A 165 2.34 7.50 0.78
CA MET A 165 2.46 7.64 -0.68
C MET A 165 1.30 7.01 -1.45
N LEU A 166 0.71 5.93 -0.95
CA LEU A 166 -0.42 5.27 -1.62
C LEU A 166 -1.72 6.08 -1.53
N PHE A 167 -1.87 6.92 -0.51
CA PHE A 167 -3.08 7.72 -0.28
C PHE A 167 -2.91 9.15 -0.77
N HIS A 168 -1.76 9.77 -0.52
CA HIS A 168 -1.44 11.15 -0.91
C HIS A 168 -0.06 11.25 -1.58
N PRO A 169 0.06 10.77 -2.84
CA PRO A 169 1.34 10.85 -3.58
C PRO A 169 1.76 12.29 -3.92
N ILE A 170 0.80 13.21 -4.06
CA ILE A 170 1.05 14.62 -4.40
C ILE A 170 1.90 15.31 -3.33
N ASP A 171 1.64 15.02 -2.05
CA ASP A 171 2.36 15.60 -0.91
C ASP A 171 3.85 15.21 -0.90
N LEU A 172 4.19 14.14 -1.63
CA LEU A 172 5.54 13.60 -1.74
C LEU A 172 6.18 13.87 -3.12
N GLY A 173 5.56 14.77 -3.90
CA GLY A 173 6.08 15.22 -5.19
C GLY A 173 5.74 14.34 -6.38
N ILE A 174 4.84 13.35 -6.22
CA ILE A 174 4.40 12.47 -7.29
C ILE A 174 3.05 12.95 -7.80
N ASN A 175 3.01 13.41 -9.06
CA ASN A 175 1.79 13.91 -9.70
C ASN A 175 0.86 12.75 -10.14
N GLN A 176 0.29 12.04 -9.18
CA GLN A 176 -0.69 10.96 -9.39
C GLN A 176 -1.86 11.11 -8.42
N ALA A 177 -2.99 10.47 -8.75
CA ALA A 177 -4.12 10.37 -7.83
C ALA A 177 -3.82 9.36 -6.73
N GLY A 178 -4.40 9.57 -5.54
CA GLY A 178 -4.36 8.60 -4.46
C GLY A 178 -5.19 7.34 -4.72
N LEU A 179 -5.03 6.31 -3.89
CA LEU A 179 -5.74 5.03 -4.02
C LEU A 179 -7.26 5.17 -3.97
N ALA A 180 -7.78 5.98 -3.05
CA ALA A 180 -9.20 6.20 -2.91
C ALA A 180 -9.81 6.87 -4.16
N GLU A 181 -9.15 7.89 -4.70
CA GLU A 181 -9.57 8.53 -5.94
C GLU A 181 -9.46 7.58 -7.15
N CYS A 182 -8.40 6.76 -7.22
CA CYS A 182 -8.24 5.74 -8.26
C CYS A 182 -9.42 4.76 -8.29
N ILE A 183 -9.84 4.29 -7.12
CA ILE A 183 -11.01 3.42 -6.93
C ILE A 183 -12.28 4.13 -7.39
N VAL A 184 -12.51 5.36 -6.96
CA VAL A 184 -13.71 6.12 -7.32
C VAL A 184 -13.77 6.33 -8.84
N ARG A 185 -12.65 6.69 -9.48
CA ARG A 185 -12.56 6.81 -10.94
C ARG A 185 -12.82 5.50 -11.68
N ALA A 186 -12.38 4.36 -11.12
CA ALA A 186 -12.63 3.04 -11.69
C ALA A 186 -14.12 2.68 -11.63
N VAL A 187 -14.78 2.97 -10.51
CA VAL A 187 -16.21 2.71 -10.32
C VAL A 187 -17.07 3.68 -11.14
N GLN A 188 -16.72 4.97 -11.19
CA GLN A 188 -17.43 5.98 -11.97
C GLN A 188 -17.37 5.73 -13.49
N ALA A 189 -16.32 5.07 -13.97
CA ALA A 189 -16.24 4.64 -15.37
C ALA A 189 -17.23 3.50 -15.71
N CYS A 190 -17.81 2.85 -14.69
CA CYS A 190 -18.82 1.81 -14.86
C CYS A 190 -20.25 2.38 -14.89
N HIS A 191 -21.17 1.59 -15.45
CA HIS A 191 -22.58 1.96 -15.54
C HIS A 191 -23.16 2.31 -14.15
N PRO A 192 -23.98 3.39 -13.99
CA PRO A 192 -24.52 3.83 -12.70
C PRO A 192 -25.17 2.73 -11.85
N TYR A 193 -25.92 1.80 -12.46
CA TYR A 193 -26.49 0.64 -11.76
C TYR A 193 -25.47 -0.30 -11.10
N LEU A 194 -24.22 -0.38 -11.59
CA LEU A 194 -23.17 -1.24 -11.03
C LEU A 194 -22.40 -0.56 -9.89
N GLN A 195 -22.36 0.77 -9.87
CA GLN A 195 -21.58 1.56 -8.90
C GLN A 195 -21.88 1.19 -7.43
N PRO A 196 -23.14 1.14 -6.95
CA PRO A 196 -23.41 0.78 -5.56
C PRO A 196 -22.94 -0.64 -5.22
N VAL A 197 -23.06 -1.59 -6.16
CA VAL A 197 -22.64 -2.98 -5.94
C VAL A 197 -21.11 -3.11 -5.90
N LEU A 198 -20.40 -2.32 -6.71
CA LEU A 198 -18.94 -2.27 -6.71
C LEU A 198 -18.38 -1.69 -5.39
N PHE A 199 -19.01 -0.66 -4.84
CA PHE A 199 -18.63 -0.11 -3.53
C PHE A 199 -18.99 -1.06 -2.37
N GLU A 200 -20.08 -1.83 -2.48
CA GLU A 200 -20.47 -2.84 -1.48
C GLU A 200 -19.55 -4.09 -1.49
N SER A 201 -18.68 -4.23 -2.50
CA SER A 201 -17.79 -5.38 -2.62
C SER A 201 -16.42 -4.99 -3.19
N ILE A 202 -15.61 -4.34 -2.35
CA ILE A 202 -14.21 -4.06 -2.65
C ILE A 202 -13.35 -5.18 -2.05
N ILE A 203 -12.57 -5.85 -2.87
CA ILE A 203 -11.68 -6.94 -2.48
C ILE A 203 -10.23 -6.46 -2.57
N LEU A 204 -9.51 -6.51 -1.46
CA LEU A 204 -8.09 -6.13 -1.39
C LEU A 204 -7.19 -7.36 -1.59
N THR A 205 -6.19 -7.21 -2.46
CA THR A 205 -5.11 -8.18 -2.71
C THR A 205 -3.77 -7.46 -2.88
N GLY A 206 -2.67 -8.20 -2.73
CA GLY A 206 -1.31 -7.69 -2.88
C GLY A 206 -0.56 -7.47 -1.55
N GLY A 207 0.77 -7.38 -1.63
CA GLY A 207 1.62 -7.27 -0.45
C GLY A 207 1.47 -5.94 0.28
N SER A 208 1.24 -4.83 -0.44
CA SER A 208 1.11 -3.51 0.20
C SER A 208 -0.18 -3.35 1.00
N THR A 209 -1.19 -4.20 0.82
CA THR A 209 -2.40 -4.17 1.66
C THR A 209 -2.17 -4.80 3.03
N LEU A 210 -1.00 -5.40 3.29
CA LEU A 210 -0.64 -5.99 4.58
C LEU A 210 -0.19 -4.97 5.62
N PHE A 211 0.02 -3.70 5.22
CA PHE A 211 0.31 -2.68 6.21
C PHE A 211 -0.79 -2.62 7.27
N PRO A 212 -0.44 -2.58 8.57
CA PRO A 212 -1.44 -2.42 9.62
C PRO A 212 -2.26 -1.15 9.40
N ARG A 213 -3.57 -1.24 9.66
CA ARG A 213 -4.56 -0.16 9.50
C ARG A 213 -4.86 0.26 8.05
N PHE A 214 -4.38 -0.49 7.05
CA PHE A 214 -4.59 -0.16 5.64
C PHE A 214 -6.06 -0.15 5.24
N THR A 215 -6.85 -1.11 5.72
CA THR A 215 -8.27 -1.24 5.36
C THR A 215 -9.09 -0.11 5.95
N GLU A 216 -8.84 0.19 7.23
CA GLU A 216 -9.49 1.24 8.01
C GLU A 216 -9.18 2.63 7.43
N ARG A 217 -7.93 2.84 7.02
CA ARG A 217 -7.55 4.07 6.31
C ARG A 217 -8.30 4.19 4.99
N LEU A 218 -8.28 3.14 4.18
CA LEU A 218 -8.91 3.17 2.87
C LEU A 218 -10.43 3.40 2.96
N GLU A 219 -11.09 2.78 3.93
CA GLU A 219 -12.52 3.01 4.18
C GLU A 219 -12.81 4.46 4.52
N ARG A 220 -11.99 5.06 5.39
CA ARG A 220 -12.14 6.46 5.78
C ARG A 220 -11.90 7.43 4.63
N GLU A 221 -10.93 7.15 3.76
CA GLU A 221 -10.65 7.98 2.57
C GLU A 221 -11.76 7.83 1.51
N LEU A 222 -12.35 6.64 1.37
CA LEU A 222 -13.42 6.39 0.41
C LEU A 222 -14.75 6.99 0.86
N ARG A 223 -15.10 6.94 2.15
CA ARG A 223 -16.40 7.38 2.64
C ARG A 223 -16.81 8.80 2.23
N PRO A 224 -15.95 9.85 2.28
CA PRO A 224 -16.31 11.20 1.83
C PRO A 224 -16.37 11.34 0.30
N LEU A 225 -15.75 10.43 -0.46
CA LEU A 225 -15.75 10.46 -1.93
C LEU A 225 -16.93 9.69 -2.54
N VAL A 226 -17.61 8.86 -1.74
CA VAL A 226 -18.70 7.99 -2.15
C VAL A 226 -20.05 8.58 -1.70
N PRO A 227 -21.10 8.58 -2.55
CA PRO A 227 -22.44 9.00 -2.16
C PRO A 227 -22.96 8.30 -0.89
N ASP A 228 -23.64 9.03 -0.02
CA ASP A 228 -24.12 8.52 1.28
C ASP A 228 -25.09 7.33 1.18
N ASP A 229 -25.80 7.22 0.05
CA ASP A 229 -26.73 6.11 -0.22
C ASP A 229 -26.01 4.78 -0.48
N TYR A 230 -24.71 4.82 -0.82
CA TYR A 230 -23.93 3.64 -1.16
C TYR A 230 -23.23 3.07 0.07
N LYS A 231 -23.32 1.75 0.23
CA LYS A 231 -22.60 1.03 1.28
C LYS A 231 -21.19 0.74 0.80
N VAL A 232 -20.20 1.17 1.56
CA VAL A 232 -18.79 0.81 1.31
C VAL A 232 -18.45 -0.40 2.18
N LYS A 233 -18.00 -1.49 1.57
CA LYS A 233 -17.50 -2.65 2.29
C LYS A 233 -16.21 -3.13 1.65
N ILE A 234 -15.16 -3.16 2.47
CA ILE A 234 -13.83 -3.58 2.07
C ILE A 234 -13.53 -4.92 2.72
N THR A 235 -13.21 -5.92 1.91
CA THR A 235 -12.86 -7.26 2.35
C THR A 235 -11.44 -7.58 1.91
N ARG A 236 -10.55 -7.88 2.85
CA ARG A 236 -9.23 -8.41 2.52
C ARG A 236 -9.32 -9.88 2.15
N GLN A 237 -8.57 -10.30 1.14
CA GLN A 237 -8.42 -11.73 0.87
C GLN A 237 -7.68 -12.44 2.01
N GLU A 238 -7.96 -13.73 2.23
CA GLU A 238 -7.32 -14.54 3.28
C GLU A 238 -5.79 -14.50 3.21
N ASN A 239 -5.24 -14.64 2.00
CA ASN A 239 -3.81 -14.59 1.72
C ASN A 239 -3.52 -13.60 0.57
N PRO A 240 -3.35 -12.30 0.85
CA PRO A 240 -3.16 -11.28 -0.20
C PRO A 240 -1.93 -11.50 -1.09
N ILE A 241 -0.88 -12.14 -0.55
CA ILE A 241 0.35 -12.46 -1.31
C ILE A 241 0.10 -13.60 -2.30
N PHE A 242 -0.56 -14.67 -1.87
CA PHE A 242 -0.85 -15.84 -2.71
C PHE A 242 -2.13 -15.67 -3.54
N GLY A 243 -2.89 -14.60 -3.29
CA GLY A 243 -4.17 -14.30 -3.92
C GLY A 243 -4.14 -14.33 -5.44
N VAL A 244 -3.20 -13.55 -5.99
CA VAL A 244 -2.98 -13.44 -7.44
C VAL A 244 -2.55 -14.78 -8.03
N TRP A 245 -1.61 -15.48 -7.37
CA TRP A 245 -1.15 -16.80 -7.81
C TRP A 245 -2.29 -17.83 -7.81
N ARG A 246 -3.12 -17.86 -6.76
CA ARG A 246 -4.26 -18.76 -6.65
C ARG A 246 -5.30 -18.47 -7.73
N GLY A 247 -5.58 -17.20 -7.99
CA GLY A 247 -6.45 -16.78 -9.10
C GLY A 247 -5.92 -17.25 -10.45
N GLY A 248 -4.62 -17.06 -10.71
CA GLY A 248 -3.96 -17.54 -11.93
C GLY A 248 -3.99 -19.06 -12.07
N SER A 249 -3.77 -19.81 -10.97
CA SER A 249 -3.84 -21.27 -10.96
C SER A 249 -5.24 -21.78 -11.27
N ILE A 250 -6.29 -21.13 -10.73
CA ILE A 250 -7.69 -21.48 -11.01
C ILE A 250 -8.02 -21.18 -12.47
N LEU A 251 -7.63 -20.00 -12.96
CA LEU A 251 -7.85 -19.60 -14.35
C LEU A 251 -7.18 -20.56 -15.34
N ALA A 252 -5.92 -20.94 -15.07
CA ALA A 252 -5.17 -21.88 -15.89
C ALA A 252 -5.75 -23.31 -15.87
N SER A 253 -6.45 -23.68 -14.80
CA SER A 253 -7.12 -24.98 -14.68
C SER A 253 -8.54 -24.98 -15.24
N SER A 254 -9.05 -23.82 -15.69
CA SER A 254 -10.39 -23.69 -16.25
C SER A 254 -10.45 -24.33 -17.65
N PRO A 255 -11.53 -25.04 -18.01
CA PRO A 255 -11.72 -25.55 -19.37
C PRO A 255 -11.73 -24.43 -20.42
N ASP A 256 -12.12 -23.20 -20.05
CA ASP A 256 -12.14 -22.06 -20.96
C ASP A 256 -10.75 -21.47 -21.22
N PHE A 257 -9.71 -21.91 -20.50
CA PHE A 257 -8.36 -21.33 -20.57
C PHE A 257 -7.78 -21.38 -21.98
N GLU A 258 -7.94 -22.49 -22.68
CA GLU A 258 -7.46 -22.63 -24.06
C GLU A 258 -8.10 -21.59 -24.99
N SER A 259 -9.39 -21.30 -24.78
CA SER A 259 -10.10 -20.26 -25.53
C SER A 259 -9.61 -18.86 -25.18
N MET A 260 -9.07 -18.63 -23.99
CA MET A 260 -8.51 -17.33 -23.59
C MET A 260 -7.06 -17.13 -24.06
N CYS A 261 -6.41 -18.18 -24.58
CA CYS A 261 -5.04 -18.10 -25.05
C CYS A 261 -4.94 -17.69 -26.53
N ILE A 262 -3.78 -17.13 -26.90
CA ILE A 262 -3.39 -16.89 -28.29
C ILE A 262 -2.15 -17.74 -28.55
N THR A 263 -2.19 -18.58 -29.58
CA THR A 263 -1.04 -19.41 -29.93
C THR A 263 0.07 -18.57 -30.52
N LYS A 264 1.32 -19.06 -30.43
CA LYS A 264 2.47 -18.38 -31.03
C LYS A 264 2.28 -18.14 -32.53
N SER A 265 1.75 -19.12 -33.27
CA SER A 265 1.48 -18.98 -34.70
C SER A 265 0.42 -17.90 -35.00
N GLU A 266 -0.68 -17.87 -34.24
CA GLU A 266 -1.70 -16.80 -34.38
C GLU A 266 -1.11 -15.41 -34.12
N TYR A 267 -0.21 -15.30 -33.14
CA TYR A 267 0.48 -14.06 -32.85
C TYR A 267 1.50 -13.68 -33.94
N GLU A 268 2.23 -14.65 -34.51
CA GLU A 268 3.18 -14.38 -35.60
C GLU A 268 2.46 -13.92 -36.88
N GLU A 269 1.26 -14.43 -37.15
CA GLU A 269 0.47 -14.03 -38.33
C GLU A 269 -0.23 -12.68 -38.18
N MET A 270 -0.82 -12.40 -37.01
CA MET A 270 -1.70 -11.23 -36.80
C MET A 270 -1.12 -10.18 -35.85
N GLY A 271 -0.01 -10.49 -35.17
CA GLY A 271 0.67 -9.61 -34.22
C GLY A 271 -0.21 -9.17 -33.05
N SER A 272 0.12 -7.99 -32.52
CA SER A 272 -0.58 -7.36 -31.38
C SER A 272 -2.05 -7.03 -31.65
N ALA A 273 -2.48 -6.99 -32.92
CA ALA A 273 -3.88 -6.75 -33.27
C ALA A 273 -4.78 -7.92 -32.84
N ARG A 274 -4.28 -9.16 -32.88
CA ARG A 274 -4.99 -10.34 -32.37
C ARG A 274 -5.21 -10.25 -30.86
N CYS A 275 -4.20 -9.85 -30.11
CA CYS A 275 -4.32 -9.62 -28.66
C CYS A 275 -5.34 -8.53 -28.34
N ARG A 276 -5.30 -7.40 -29.06
CA ARG A 276 -6.28 -6.33 -28.87
C ARG A 276 -7.70 -6.81 -29.14
N ARG A 277 -7.93 -7.48 -30.26
CA ARG A 277 -9.24 -8.05 -30.57
C ARG A 277 -9.69 -9.09 -29.56
N ARG A 278 -8.80 -9.88 -28.95
CA ARG A 278 -9.18 -10.94 -28.00
C ARG A 278 -9.47 -10.42 -26.60
N PHE A 279 -8.62 -9.50 -26.10
CA PHE A 279 -8.63 -9.08 -24.70
C PHE A 279 -9.26 -7.70 -24.48
N PHE A 280 -9.35 -6.87 -25.51
CA PHE A 280 -9.86 -5.50 -25.43
C PHE A 280 -11.05 -5.35 -26.39
N HIS A 281 -12.16 -6.00 -26.03
CA HIS A 281 -13.47 -5.69 -26.59
C HIS A 281 -14.12 -4.56 -25.80
#